data_AF-A0A9C8HUL2-F1
#
_entry.id   AF-A0A9C8HUL2-F1
#
_cell.length_a   1.000
_cell.length_b   1.000
_cell.length_c   1.000
_cell.angle_alpha   90.00
_cell.angle_beta   90.00
_cell.angle_gamma   90.00
#
_symmetry.space_group_name_H-M   'P 1'
#
loop_
_entity.id
_entity.type
_entity.pdbx_description
1 polymer ?
#
loop_
_entity_poly.entity_id
_entity_poly.type
_entity_poly.pdbx_seq_one_letter_code
_entity_poly.pdbx_strand_id
1 'polypeptide(L)'
;MEGKSFFKALLDFNFTEFITGKIIKFLYILSLIGIVLGALGIIVAGFQGGFAPGLLALIIGAPLFILISTILVRVYMEIIIILFKIFETLKSIDSKK
;
A
#
# COMPACT_ATOMS: atom_id res chain seq x y z
N MET A 1 14.67 20.20 -7.87
CA MET A 1 13.36 20.87 -8.08
C MET A 1 12.21 19.88 -8.38
N GLU A 2 12.47 18.57 -8.49
CA GLU A 2 11.43 17.54 -8.78
C GLU A 2 10.46 17.26 -7.61
N GLY A 3 10.91 17.38 -6.36
CA GLY A 3 10.07 17.10 -5.19
C GLY A 3 8.83 17.99 -5.09
N LYS A 4 8.91 19.27 -5.52
CA LYS A 4 7.74 20.18 -5.55
C LYS A 4 6.67 19.73 -6.54
N SER A 5 7.02 19.01 -7.61
CA SER A 5 6.05 18.52 -8.60
C SER A 5 5.35 17.25 -8.12
N PHE A 6 6.06 16.36 -7.42
CA PHE A 6 5.49 15.11 -6.87
C PHE A 6 4.45 15.38 -5.78
N PHE A 7 4.76 16.21 -4.78
CA PHE A 7 3.80 16.53 -3.71
C PHE A 7 2.61 17.35 -4.21
N LYS A 8 2.83 18.24 -5.19
CA LYS A 8 1.75 19.02 -5.80
C LYS A 8 0.79 18.13 -6.58
N ALA A 9 1.31 17.10 -7.26
CA ALA A 9 0.50 16.13 -7.97
C ALA A 9 -0.19 15.13 -7.00
N LEU A 10 0.46 14.75 -5.89
CA LEU A 10 -0.16 13.93 -4.84
C LEU A 10 -1.33 14.63 -4.13
N LEU A 11 -1.23 15.95 -3.96
CA LEU A 11 -2.27 16.81 -3.38
C LEU A 11 -3.21 17.41 -4.44
N ASP A 12 -3.13 16.94 -5.69
CA ASP A 12 -4.05 17.35 -6.75
C ASP A 12 -5.37 16.58 -6.62
N PHE A 13 -6.32 17.16 -5.90
CA PHE A 13 -7.66 16.60 -5.70
C PHE A 13 -8.49 16.48 -6.99
N ASN A 14 -8.06 17.10 -8.10
CA ASN A 14 -8.73 16.98 -9.38
C ASN A 14 -8.28 15.77 -10.21
N PHE A 15 -7.26 15.01 -9.76
CA PHE A 15 -6.73 13.82 -10.45
C PHE A 15 -6.51 14.06 -11.96
N THR A 16 -6.06 15.26 -12.35
CA THR A 16 -6.05 15.67 -13.77
C THR A 16 -4.98 14.93 -14.55
N GLU A 17 -3.98 14.37 -13.85
CA GLU A 17 -2.95 13.48 -14.39
C GLU A 17 -2.99 12.14 -13.65
N PHE A 18 -3.04 11.01 -14.38
CA PHE A 18 -2.98 9.69 -13.76
C PHE A 18 -1.55 9.36 -13.31
N ILE A 19 -1.23 9.66 -12.05
CA ILE A 19 0.13 9.52 -11.48
C ILE A 19 0.37 8.10 -10.92
N THR A 20 -0.66 7.27 -10.84
CA THR A 20 -0.63 6.01 -10.08
C THR A 20 0.50 5.07 -10.51
N GLY A 21 0.81 4.98 -11.82
CA GLY A 21 1.95 4.19 -12.31
C GLY A 21 3.31 4.64 -11.75
N LYS A 22 3.48 5.94 -11.46
CA LYS A 22 4.69 6.51 -10.85
C LYS A 22 4.70 6.37 -9.33
N ILE A 23 3.54 6.46 -8.67
CA ILE A 23 3.43 6.46 -7.19
C ILE A 23 3.29 5.04 -6.62
N ILE A 24 3.02 4.01 -7.43
CA ILE A 24 2.73 2.65 -6.90
C ILE A 24 3.84 2.09 -5.99
N LYS A 25 5.11 2.35 -6.31
CA LYS A 25 6.24 1.96 -5.44
C LYS A 25 6.20 2.69 -4.10
N PHE A 26 5.88 3.98 -4.11
CA PHE A 26 5.72 4.78 -2.90
C PHE A 26 4.53 4.29 -2.07
N LEU A 27 3.37 4.00 -2.70
CA LEU A 27 2.21 3.45 -2.00
C LEU A 27 2.53 2.10 -1.36
N TYR A 28 3.25 1.23 -2.06
CA TYR A 28 3.65 -0.06 -1.50
C TYR A 28 4.53 0.11 -0.24
N ILE A 29 5.54 0.98 -0.29
CA ILE A 29 6.40 1.26 0.87
C ILE A 29 5.57 1.86 2.02
N LEU A 30 4.68 2.81 1.73
CA LEU A 30 3.81 3.42 2.73
C LEU A 30 2.89 2.38 3.38
N SER A 31 2.32 1.47 2.59
CA SER A 31 1.52 0.36 3.10
C SER A 31 2.33 -0.58 3.99
N LEU A 32 3.57 -0.92 3.62
CA LEU A 32 4.44 -1.75 4.46
C LEU A 32 4.75 -1.08 5.80
N ILE A 33 5.01 0.23 5.81
CA ILE A 33 5.20 1.00 7.05
C ILE A 33 3.92 0.94 7.90
N GLY A 34 2.75 1.14 7.28
CA GLY A 34 1.45 1.03 7.96
C GLY A 34 1.20 -0.36 8.56
N ILE A 35 1.61 -1.42 7.88
CA ILE A 35 1.51 -2.81 8.38
C ILE A 35 2.38 -2.99 9.62
N VAL A 36 3.63 -2.50 9.61
CA VAL A 36 4.52 -2.59 10.77
C VAL A 36 3.95 -1.83 11.96
N LEU A 37 3.45 -0.60 11.73
CA LEU A 37 2.81 0.19 12.78
C LEU A 37 1.54 -0.48 13.33
N GLY A 38 0.72 -1.07 12.45
CA GLY A 38 -0.46 -1.84 12.86
C GLY A 38 -0.09 -3.06 13.70
N ALA A 39 0.97 -3.78 13.33
CA ALA A 39 1.47 -4.92 14.09
C ALA A 39 1.97 -4.50 15.48
N LEU A 40 2.67 -3.37 15.59
CA LEU A 40 3.05 -2.80 16.89
C LEU A 40 1.82 -2.43 17.73
N GLY A 41 0.78 -1.87 17.12
CA GLY A 41 -0.50 -1.60 17.78
C GLY A 41 -1.16 -2.86 18.34
N ILE A 42 -1.16 -3.96 17.58
CA ILE A 42 -1.68 -5.27 18.03
C ILE A 42 -0.89 -5.78 19.24
N ILE A 43 0.43 -5.66 19.22
CA ILE A 43 1.29 -6.09 20.33
C ILE A 43 0.98 -5.27 21.58
N VAL A 44 0.95 -3.94 21.47
CA VAL A 44 0.65 -3.04 22.61
C VAL A 44 -0.73 -3.35 23.19
N ALA A 45 -1.76 -3.49 22.34
CA ALA A 45 -3.11 -3.85 22.78
C ALA A 45 -3.14 -5.22 23.47
N GLY A 46 -2.39 -6.20 22.98
CA GLY A 46 -2.27 -7.51 23.61
C GLY A 46 -1.69 -7.43 25.03
N PHE A 47 -0.60 -6.67 25.21
CA PHE A 47 0.02 -6.50 26.52
C PHE A 47 -0.80 -5.66 27.51
N GLN A 48 -1.68 -4.77 27.03
CA GLN A 48 -2.66 -4.09 27.90
C GLN A 48 -3.67 -5.07 28.53
N GLY A 49 -3.96 -6.20 27.87
CA GLY A 49 -4.77 -7.29 28.41
C GLY A 49 -4.04 -8.22 29.38
N GLY A 50 -2.72 -8.05 29.56
CA GLY A 50 -1.87 -8.88 30.43
C GLY A 50 -0.80 -9.69 29.68
N PHE A 51 -0.03 -10.49 30.44
CA PHE A 51 1.13 -11.20 29.90
C PHE A 51 0.79 -12.27 28.86
N ALA A 52 -0.18 -13.15 29.16
CA ALA A 52 -0.59 -14.21 28.25
C ALA A 52 -1.16 -13.70 26.90
N PRO A 53 -2.13 -12.76 26.87
CA PRO A 53 -2.61 -12.19 25.61
C PRO A 53 -1.54 -11.37 24.88
N GLY A 54 -0.63 -10.69 25.60
CA GLY A 54 0.52 -10.01 25.00
C GLY A 54 1.46 -10.97 24.27
N LEU A 55 1.74 -12.12 24.87
CA LEU A 55 2.59 -13.15 24.25
C LEU A 55 1.92 -13.77 23.01
N LEU A 56 0.60 -14.02 23.05
CA LEU A 56 -0.17 -14.49 21.90
C LEU A 56 -0.18 -13.44 20.77
N ALA A 57 -0.39 -12.17 21.10
CA ALA A 57 -0.34 -11.07 20.14
C ALA A 57 1.04 -10.93 19.49
N LEU A 58 2.12 -11.14 20.25
CA LEU A 58 3.49 -11.05 19.76
C LEU A 58 3.90 -12.23 18.86
N ILE A 59 3.60 -13.46 19.28
CA ILE A 59 4.08 -14.68 18.60
C ILE A 59 3.17 -15.06 17.43
N ILE A 60 1.87 -14.83 17.54
CA ILE A 60 0.87 -15.29 16.56
C ILE A 60 0.20 -14.09 15.90
N GLY A 61 -0.36 -13.17 16.69
CA GLY A 61 -1.17 -12.07 16.18
C GLY A 61 -0.44 -11.17 15.18
N ALA A 62 0.70 -10.60 15.59
CA ALA A 62 1.48 -9.69 14.77
C ALA A 62 2.10 -10.38 13.53
N PRO A 63 2.74 -11.56 13.62
CA PRO A 63 3.23 -12.25 12.43
C PRO A 63 2.13 -12.62 11.44
N LEU A 64 0.98 -13.10 11.93
CA LEU A 64 -0.16 -13.44 11.08
C LEU A 64 -0.73 -12.20 10.40
N PHE A 65 -0.88 -11.10 11.14
CA PHE A 65 -1.33 -9.82 10.60
C PHE A 65 -0.37 -9.31 9.51
N ILE A 66 0.94 -9.28 9.78
CA ILE A 66 1.94 -8.84 8.81
C ILE A 66 1.86 -9.68 7.54
N LEU A 67 1.79 -11.01 7.67
CA LEU A 67 1.75 -11.92 6.54
C LEU A 67 0.50 -11.68 5.68
N ILE A 68 -0.69 -11.71 6.29
CA ILE A 68 -1.96 -11.55 5.57
C ILE A 68 -2.03 -10.15 4.93
N SER A 69 -1.75 -9.09 5.69
CA SER A 69 -1.83 -7.72 5.17
C SER A 69 -0.82 -7.48 4.05
N THR A 70 0.39 -8.06 4.11
CA THR A 70 1.38 -7.92 3.04
C THR A 70 0.92 -8.61 1.75
N ILE A 71 0.31 -9.79 1.86
CA ILE A 71 -0.27 -10.51 0.70
C ILE A 71 -1.41 -9.70 0.10
N LEU A 72 -2.33 -9.19 0.92
CA LEU A 72 -3.44 -8.37 0.44
C LEU A 72 -2.96 -7.10 -0.26
N VAL A 73 -1.97 -6.40 0.30
CA VAL A 73 -1.37 -5.23 -0.33
C VAL A 73 -0.71 -5.61 -1.66
N ARG A 74 -0.02 -6.75 -1.75
CA ARG A 74 0.57 -7.23 -3.01
C ARG A 74 -0.48 -7.43 -4.10
N VAL A 75 -1.52 -8.20 -3.80
CA VAL A 75 -2.62 -8.47 -4.74
C VAL A 75 -3.30 -7.17 -5.16
N TYR A 76 -3.55 -6.27 -4.22
CA TYR A 76 -4.16 -4.96 -4.52
C TYR A 76 -3.29 -4.11 -5.47
N MET A 77 -1.98 -4.04 -5.22
CA MET A 77 -1.06 -3.32 -6.09
C MET A 77 -0.97 -3.97 -7.48
N GLU A 78 -0.99 -5.31 -7.57
CA GLU A 78 -1.01 -6.02 -8.86
C GLU A 78 -2.26 -5.67 -9.67
N ILE A 79 -3.43 -5.65 -9.05
CA ILE A 79 -4.68 -5.26 -9.70
C ILE A 79 -4.57 -3.82 -10.23
N ILE A 80 -4.06 -2.89 -9.44
CA ILE A 80 -3.85 -1.51 -9.88
C ILE A 80 -2.91 -1.47 -11.09
N ILE A 81 -1.76 -2.14 -11.04
CA ILE A 81 -0.79 -2.18 -12.16
C ILE A 81 -1.45 -2.74 -13.42
N ILE A 82 -2.24 -3.82 -13.30
CA ILE A 82 -2.93 -4.44 -14.42
C ILE A 82 -3.90 -3.45 -15.07
N LEU A 83 -4.69 -2.71 -14.28
CA LEU A 83 -5.59 -1.69 -14.82
C LEU A 83 -4.84 -0.61 -15.61
N PHE A 84 -3.67 -0.16 -15.12
CA PHE A 84 -2.83 0.78 -15.85
C PHE A 84 -2.28 0.21 -17.15
N LYS A 85 -1.81 -1.05 -17.14
CA LYS A 85 -1.34 -1.72 -18.35
C LYS A 85 -2.44 -1.87 -19.40
N ILE A 86 -3.66 -2.15 -18.98
CA ILE A 86 -4.82 -2.21 -19.89
C ILE A 86 -5.06 -0.83 -20.52
N PHE A 87 -5.06 0.23 -19.71
CA PHE A 87 -5.22 1.61 -20.21
C PHE A 87 -4.13 1.99 -21.24
N GLU A 88 -2.87 1.72 -20.93
CA GLU A 88 -1.75 1.98 -21.86
C GLU A 88 -1.88 1.19 -23.16
N THR A 89 -2.30 -0.07 -23.07
CA THR A 89 -2.52 -0.94 -24.22
C THR A 89 -3.64 -0.39 -25.12
N LEU A 90 -4.77 0.00 -24.55
CA LEU A 90 -5.89 0.60 -25.29
C LEU A 90 -5.47 1.90 -25.99
N LYS A 91 -4.72 2.76 -25.31
CA LYS A 91 -4.19 4.00 -25.88
C LYS A 91 -3.24 3.73 -27.07
N SER A 92 -2.43 2.68 -27.00
CA SER A 92 -1.50 2.31 -28.08
C SER A 92 -2.18 1.75 -29.33
N ILE A 93 -3.38 1.17 -29.17
CA ILE A 93 -4.20 0.70 -30.29
C ILE A 93 -4.85 1.89 -30.99
N ASP A 94 -5.38 2.84 -30.22
CA ASP A 94 -6.01 4.06 -30.76
C ASP A 94 -5.02 4.91 -31.57
N SER A 95 -3.78 5.07 -31.10
CA SER A 95 -2.76 5.87 -31.80
C SER A 95 -2.20 5.22 -33.08
N LYS A 96 -2.57 3.98 -33.40
CA LYS A 96 -2.17 3.27 -34.63
C LYS A 96 -3.23 3.37 -35.74
N LYS A 97 -4.38 3.96 -35.45
CA LYS A 97 -5.45 4.24 -36.40
C LYS A 97 -5.29 5.63 -36.99
#